data_AF-A0AB40AZA7-F1
#
_entry.id   AF-A0AB40AZA7-F1
#
_cell.length_a   1.000
_cell.length_b   1.000
_cell.length_c   1.000
_cell.angle_alpha   90.00
_cell.angle_beta   90.00
_cell.angle_gamma   90.00
#
_symmetry.space_group_name_H-M   'P 1'
#
loop_
_entity.id
_entity.type
_entity.pdbx_description
1 polymer ?
#
loop_
_entity_poly.entity_id
_entity_poly.type
_entity_poly.pdbx_seq_one_letter_code
_entity_poly.pdbx_strand_id
1 'polypeptide(L)'
;INGSIPCEIGNLVNLRDVRISNNQITGSIPHSIGNLTKLEGFYLLNNNINGSIPCEVGNLVNLRDLGISDNQITGHIPHCIGNLTKLETFYLNNNNLNGLLPIDMANLTNLFDLQLFNNNLYGNLPQDLAKGGLLQHLALGNNNFHGLIPVSLKNSTKLFRVRLDRNQFTGDVSQSFGVHPHLVYIDLSFNRLSCTLSPSWGECLNLTSFKISGNKISGQIPREIVQLPKLHFLDISSNNFVGNIPREFGKLSYIFQLNMSNNHLTGTVPQEFGGLSLLEVLDMSSNNLRGEIPIQLENCIKLNSLKLSGNQLSGVIPFQLGNLNLHDVIDLSHNLFIGEMPQQLSKLMELRELNLSHNKLVGPIPSSFQSMTGLMSLDLSYNYLEGPVPENHFF
;
A
#
# COMPACT_ATOMS: atom_id res chain seq x y z
N ILE A 1 9.61 30.22 -16.82
CA ILE A 1 8.73 31.39 -16.57
C ILE A 1 8.74 31.65 -15.06
N ASN A 2 8.85 32.91 -14.62
CA ASN A 2 8.84 33.31 -13.20
C ASN A 2 7.86 34.47 -12.95
N GLY A 3 7.63 34.82 -11.69
CA GLY A 3 6.66 35.86 -11.28
C GLY A 3 5.25 35.31 -11.05
N SER A 4 4.29 36.18 -10.77
CA SER A 4 2.89 35.80 -10.52
C SER A 4 2.02 35.81 -11.77
N ILE A 5 0.92 35.05 -11.73
CA ILE A 5 -0.13 35.14 -12.76
C ILE A 5 -0.81 36.51 -12.63
N PRO A 6 -0.74 37.39 -13.65
CA PRO A 6 -1.32 38.72 -13.58
C PRO A 6 -2.86 38.66 -13.65
N CYS A 7 -3.55 39.59 -12.99
CA CYS A 7 -5.02 39.65 -13.03
C CYS A 7 -5.57 39.87 -14.45
N GLU A 8 -4.78 40.49 -15.32
CA GLU A 8 -5.08 40.75 -16.72
C GLU A 8 -5.28 39.47 -17.54
N ILE A 9 -4.88 38.29 -17.04
CA ILE A 9 -5.21 37.00 -17.67
C ILE A 9 -6.74 36.86 -17.88
N GLY A 10 -7.54 37.44 -16.99
CA GLY A 10 -9.00 37.44 -17.07
C GLY A 10 -9.58 38.20 -18.27
N ASN A 11 -8.77 39.01 -18.98
CA ASN A 11 -9.18 39.69 -20.21
C ASN A 11 -9.19 38.75 -21.43
N LEU A 12 -8.53 37.59 -21.34
CA LEU A 12 -8.38 36.64 -22.43
C LEU A 12 -9.57 35.68 -22.52
N VAL A 13 -10.80 36.23 -22.51
CA VAL A 13 -12.09 35.50 -22.37
C VAL A 13 -12.37 34.42 -23.43
N ASN A 14 -11.55 34.34 -24.48
CA ASN A 14 -11.65 33.32 -25.52
C ASN A 14 -10.73 32.10 -25.29
N LEU A 15 -9.93 32.10 -24.21
CA LEU A 15 -9.07 30.97 -23.88
C LEU A 15 -9.87 29.70 -23.58
N ARG A 16 -9.35 28.58 -24.08
CA ARG A 16 -9.84 27.22 -23.80
C ARG A 16 -8.85 26.43 -22.94
N ASP A 17 -7.57 26.72 -23.07
CA ASP A 17 -6.52 26.06 -22.30
C ASP A 17 -5.57 27.10 -21.71
N VAL A 18 -5.23 26.92 -20.43
CA VAL A 18 -4.11 27.60 -19.78
C VAL A 18 -3.16 26.53 -19.28
N ARG A 19 -1.96 26.46 -19.88
CA ARG A 19 -0.93 25.46 -19.58
C ARG A 19 0.38 26.16 -19.23
N ILE A 20 0.65 26.28 -17.94
CA ILE A 20 1.85 26.95 -17.41
C ILE A 20 2.58 26.10 -16.35
N SER A 21 2.33 24.79 -16.35
CA SER A 21 3.01 23.81 -15.50
C SER A 21 4.54 23.78 -15.72
N ASN A 22 5.29 23.27 -14.73
CA ASN A 22 6.75 23.10 -14.76
C ASN A 22 7.50 24.43 -14.94
N ASN A 23 7.20 25.40 -14.10
CA ASN A 23 7.82 26.72 -14.10
C ASN A 23 8.17 27.15 -12.66
N GLN A 24 8.59 28.41 -12.48
CA GLN A 24 8.88 29.02 -11.19
C GLN A 24 7.85 30.11 -10.87
N ILE A 25 6.59 29.88 -11.24
CA ILE A 25 5.50 30.83 -11.03
C ILE A 25 5.19 30.90 -9.54
N THR A 26 5.05 32.12 -9.02
CA THR A 26 4.82 32.43 -7.60
C THR A 26 3.49 33.14 -7.40
N GLY A 27 3.14 33.49 -6.15
CA GLY A 27 1.92 34.23 -5.84
C GLY A 27 0.67 33.36 -5.95
N SER A 28 -0.50 33.99 -5.81
CA SER A 28 -1.79 33.28 -5.77
C SER A 28 -2.47 33.19 -7.14
N ILE A 29 -3.41 32.26 -7.27
CA ILE A 29 -4.34 32.22 -8.41
C ILE A 29 -5.23 33.47 -8.34
N PRO A 30 -5.22 34.37 -9.35
CA PRO A 30 -6.02 35.58 -9.30
C PRO A 30 -7.51 35.26 -9.47
N HIS A 31 -8.37 35.96 -8.73
CA HIS A 31 -9.84 35.80 -8.82
C HIS A 31 -10.37 36.03 -10.25
N SER A 32 -9.68 36.86 -11.04
CA SER A 32 -10.05 37.17 -12.43
C SER A 32 -9.97 35.96 -13.37
N ILE A 33 -9.37 34.85 -12.93
CA ILE A 33 -9.42 33.58 -13.68
C ILE A 33 -10.87 33.16 -13.96
N GLY A 34 -11.80 33.46 -13.05
CA GLY A 34 -13.22 33.15 -13.21
C GLY A 34 -13.90 33.84 -14.39
N ASN A 35 -13.25 34.83 -15.02
CA ASN A 35 -13.76 35.47 -16.24
C ASN A 35 -13.58 34.58 -17.49
N LEU A 36 -12.72 33.54 -17.43
CA LEU A 36 -12.40 32.66 -18.56
C LEU A 36 -13.45 31.55 -18.72
N THR A 37 -14.72 31.89 -18.86
CA THR A 37 -15.84 30.93 -18.84
C THR A 37 -15.84 29.90 -19.99
N LYS A 38 -15.00 30.09 -21.02
CA LYS A 38 -14.76 29.12 -22.11
C LYS A 38 -13.64 28.12 -21.83
N LEU A 39 -12.98 28.22 -20.67
CA LEU A 39 -11.86 27.37 -20.32
C LEU A 39 -12.31 25.92 -20.14
N GLU A 40 -11.59 25.01 -20.77
CA GLU A 40 -11.77 23.56 -20.74
C GLU A 40 -10.63 22.89 -19.96
N GLY A 41 -9.41 23.42 -20.02
CA GLY A 41 -8.24 22.91 -19.28
C GLY A 41 -7.45 24.00 -18.55
N PHE A 42 -7.17 23.77 -17.26
CA PHE A 42 -6.36 24.66 -16.44
C PHE A 42 -5.25 23.90 -15.71
N TYR A 43 -4.01 24.11 -16.13
CA TYR A 43 -2.84 23.35 -15.67
C TYR A 43 -1.73 24.26 -15.15
N LEU A 44 -1.46 24.13 -13.85
CA LEU A 44 -0.50 24.90 -13.05
C LEU A 44 0.54 24.01 -12.33
N LEU A 45 0.60 22.72 -12.67
CA LEU A 45 1.36 21.72 -11.92
C LEU A 45 2.84 22.08 -11.79
N ASN A 46 3.49 21.71 -10.68
CA ASN A 46 4.93 21.88 -10.48
C ASN A 46 5.38 23.35 -10.64
N ASN A 47 4.94 24.18 -9.70
CA ASN A 47 5.29 25.60 -9.58
C ASN A 47 5.41 25.98 -8.08
N ASN A 48 5.55 27.28 -7.78
CA ASN A 48 5.64 27.83 -6.43
C ASN A 48 4.39 28.66 -6.08
N ILE A 49 3.22 28.29 -6.62
CA ILE A 49 1.97 29.03 -6.41
C ILE A 49 1.49 28.82 -4.97
N ASN A 50 1.07 29.90 -4.32
CA ASN A 50 0.64 29.93 -2.93
C ASN A 50 -0.75 30.55 -2.79
N GLY A 51 -1.17 30.87 -1.55
CA GLY A 51 -2.52 31.36 -1.28
C GLY A 51 -3.58 30.27 -1.45
N SER A 52 -4.85 30.65 -1.52
CA SER A 52 -5.99 29.73 -1.64
C SER A 52 -6.52 29.62 -3.06
N ILE A 53 -7.29 28.57 -3.34
CA ILE A 53 -8.08 28.46 -4.57
C ILE A 53 -9.28 29.43 -4.46
N PRO A 54 -9.40 30.45 -5.33
CA PRO A 54 -10.52 31.38 -5.28
C PRO A 54 -11.84 30.71 -5.67
N CYS A 55 -12.96 31.10 -5.05
CA CYS A 55 -14.29 30.55 -5.36
C CYS A 55 -14.68 30.80 -6.82
N GLU A 56 -14.16 31.86 -7.45
CA GLU A 56 -14.36 32.24 -8.85
C GLU A 56 -13.91 31.15 -9.84
N VAL A 57 -13.07 30.19 -9.42
CA VAL A 57 -12.81 28.97 -10.21
C VAL A 57 -14.11 28.22 -10.53
N GLY A 58 -15.12 28.29 -9.66
CA GLY A 58 -16.46 27.73 -9.88
C GLY A 58 -17.23 28.37 -11.04
N ASN A 59 -16.78 29.50 -11.59
CA ASN A 59 -17.39 30.12 -12.78
C ASN A 59 -16.95 29.43 -14.08
N LEU A 60 -15.91 28.59 -14.05
CA LEU A 60 -15.35 27.89 -15.20
C LEU A 60 -16.19 26.66 -15.58
N VAL A 61 -17.49 26.82 -15.79
CA VAL A 61 -18.47 25.73 -16.00
C VAL A 61 -18.20 24.81 -17.19
N ASN A 62 -17.27 25.17 -18.08
CA ASN A 62 -16.81 24.33 -19.19
C ASN A 62 -15.56 23.50 -18.88
N LEU A 63 -14.98 23.66 -17.69
CA LEU A 63 -13.73 23.04 -17.30
C LEU A 63 -13.90 21.52 -17.18
N ARG A 64 -12.99 20.80 -17.84
CA ARG A 64 -12.86 19.34 -17.82
C ARG A 64 -11.65 18.92 -17.00
N ASP A 65 -10.57 19.69 -17.07
CA ASP A 65 -9.32 19.35 -16.41
C ASP A 65 -8.84 20.50 -15.52
N LEU A 66 -8.65 20.21 -14.23
CA LEU A 66 -8.08 21.13 -13.26
C LEU A 66 -6.88 20.50 -12.57
N GLY A 67 -5.67 20.95 -12.94
CA GLY A 67 -4.41 20.45 -12.37
C GLY A 67 -3.60 21.54 -11.70
N ILE A 68 -3.55 21.54 -10.36
CA ILE A 68 -2.79 22.50 -9.53
C ILE A 68 -1.84 21.74 -8.57
N SER A 69 -1.47 20.51 -8.91
CA SER A 69 -0.62 19.67 -8.07
C SER A 69 0.80 20.21 -7.94
N ASP A 70 1.52 19.76 -6.92
CA ASP A 70 2.94 20.10 -6.71
C ASP A 70 3.15 21.62 -6.63
N ASN A 71 2.48 22.25 -5.67
CA ASN A 71 2.54 23.68 -5.41
C ASN A 71 2.53 23.93 -3.88
N GLN A 72 2.36 25.18 -3.47
CA GLN A 72 2.27 25.61 -2.07
C GLN A 72 0.88 26.13 -1.73
N ILE A 73 -0.17 25.65 -2.41
CA ILE A 73 -1.55 26.11 -2.19
C ILE A 73 -1.99 25.76 -0.76
N THR A 74 -2.65 26.70 -0.12
CA THR A 74 -3.14 26.63 1.27
C THR A 74 -4.65 26.83 1.32
N GLY A 75 -5.24 26.72 2.51
CA GLY A 75 -6.66 26.94 2.71
C GLY A 75 -7.51 25.79 2.18
N HIS A 76 -8.79 26.09 1.94
CA HIS A 76 -9.82 25.08 1.69
C HIS A 76 -10.07 24.89 0.20
N ILE A 77 -10.55 23.71 -0.18
CA ILE A 77 -11.21 23.54 -1.49
C ILE A 77 -12.56 24.29 -1.40
N PRO A 78 -12.82 25.31 -2.24
CA PRO A 78 -14.03 26.12 -2.12
C PRO A 78 -15.28 25.34 -2.53
N HIS A 79 -16.41 25.56 -1.84
CA HIS A 79 -17.70 24.92 -2.16
C HIS A 79 -18.15 25.14 -3.61
N CYS A 80 -17.80 26.29 -4.20
CA CYS A 80 -18.07 26.67 -5.58
C CYS A 80 -17.51 25.68 -6.62
N ILE A 81 -16.58 24.80 -6.23
CA ILE A 81 -16.07 23.74 -7.10
C ILE A 81 -17.19 22.81 -7.59
N GLY A 82 -18.27 22.65 -6.82
CA GLY A 82 -19.43 21.85 -7.19
C GLY A 82 -20.18 22.34 -8.44
N ASN A 83 -19.91 23.57 -8.90
CA ASN A 83 -20.47 24.10 -10.15
C ASN A 83 -19.80 23.52 -11.41
N LEU A 84 -18.62 22.89 -11.28
CA LEU A 84 -17.84 22.35 -12.40
C LEU A 84 -18.35 20.98 -12.85
N THR A 85 -19.62 20.89 -13.22
CA THR A 85 -20.29 19.60 -13.50
C THR A 85 -19.70 18.82 -14.69
N LYS A 86 -18.89 19.47 -15.54
CA LYS A 86 -18.14 18.85 -16.64
C LYS A 86 -16.74 18.37 -16.26
N LEU A 87 -16.32 18.56 -15.01
CA LEU A 87 -14.97 18.20 -14.57
C LEU A 87 -14.78 16.67 -14.64
N GLU A 88 -13.73 16.27 -15.33
CA GLU A 88 -13.35 14.89 -15.62
C GLU A 88 -12.09 14.50 -14.82
N THR A 89 -11.11 15.41 -14.74
CA THR A 89 -9.89 15.24 -13.92
C THR A 89 -9.71 16.37 -12.92
N PHE A 90 -9.35 16.01 -11.68
CA PHE A 90 -9.14 16.98 -10.61
C PHE A 90 -7.91 16.64 -9.77
N TYR A 91 -6.82 17.38 -9.99
CA TYR A 91 -5.52 17.12 -9.38
C TYR A 91 -5.07 18.27 -8.48
N LEU A 92 -5.10 18.05 -7.18
CA LEU A 92 -4.63 18.99 -6.14
C LEU A 92 -3.59 18.36 -5.19
N ASN A 93 -3.08 17.18 -5.51
CA ASN A 93 -2.11 16.48 -4.67
C ASN A 93 -0.81 17.28 -4.47
N ASN A 94 -0.07 16.96 -3.41
CA ASN A 94 1.19 17.61 -3.04
C ASN A 94 1.03 19.14 -2.88
N ASN A 95 0.14 19.55 -1.98
CA ASN A 95 -0.09 20.94 -1.58
C ASN A 95 -0.25 21.01 -0.05
N ASN A 96 -0.56 22.20 0.46
CA ASN A 96 -0.82 22.46 1.88
C ASN A 96 -2.33 22.71 2.14
N LEU A 97 -3.22 22.13 1.32
CA LEU A 97 -4.67 22.30 1.48
C LEU A 97 -5.14 21.73 2.81
N ASN A 98 -6.13 22.36 3.42
CA ASN A 98 -6.73 21.95 4.68
C ASN A 98 -8.25 22.05 4.62
N GLY A 99 -8.91 21.69 5.72
CA GLY A 99 -10.36 21.77 5.81
C GLY A 99 -11.09 20.55 5.29
N LEU A 100 -12.42 20.70 5.21
CA LEU A 100 -13.34 19.67 4.76
C LEU A 100 -13.39 19.60 3.23
N LEU A 101 -13.66 18.42 2.69
CA LEU A 101 -14.07 18.28 1.30
C LEU A 101 -15.52 18.80 1.16
N PRO A 102 -15.82 19.78 0.29
CA PRO A 102 -17.16 20.32 0.17
C PRO A 102 -18.20 19.28 -0.24
N ILE A 103 -19.38 19.32 0.38
CA ILE A 103 -20.49 18.40 0.04
C ILE A 103 -20.92 18.55 -1.43
N ASP A 104 -20.80 19.76 -1.98
CA ASP A 104 -21.12 20.10 -3.36
C ASP A 104 -20.25 19.35 -4.39
N MET A 105 -19.11 18.77 -3.98
CA MET A 105 -18.33 17.88 -4.85
C MET A 105 -19.10 16.66 -5.29
N ALA A 106 -20.18 16.28 -4.59
CA ALA A 106 -21.11 15.28 -5.07
C ALA A 106 -21.73 15.65 -6.44
N ASN A 107 -21.71 16.91 -6.87
CA ASN A 107 -22.22 17.34 -8.18
C ASN A 107 -21.27 17.04 -9.34
N LEU A 108 -20.02 16.65 -9.06
CA LEU A 108 -18.99 16.33 -10.07
C LEU A 108 -19.20 14.93 -10.64
N THR A 109 -20.34 14.69 -11.28
CA THR A 109 -20.75 13.34 -11.74
C THR A 109 -19.94 12.81 -12.93
N ASN A 110 -19.17 13.66 -13.62
CA ASN A 110 -18.30 13.27 -14.73
C ASN A 110 -16.87 12.90 -14.31
N LEU A 111 -16.56 13.03 -13.02
CA LEU A 111 -15.21 12.81 -12.51
C LEU A 111 -14.80 11.35 -12.66
N PHE A 112 -13.69 11.12 -13.37
CA PHE A 112 -13.11 9.79 -13.52
C PHE A 112 -11.74 9.67 -12.81
N ASP A 113 -11.05 10.77 -12.56
CA ASP A 113 -9.75 10.80 -11.87
C ASP A 113 -9.69 11.92 -10.83
N LEU A 114 -9.58 11.54 -9.55
CA LEU A 114 -9.50 12.46 -8.41
C LEU A 114 -8.22 12.20 -7.61
N GLN A 115 -7.33 13.19 -7.56
CA GLN A 115 -6.05 13.11 -6.84
C GLN A 115 -5.90 14.27 -5.86
N LEU A 116 -6.05 13.97 -4.57
CA LEU A 116 -5.93 14.91 -3.45
C LEU A 116 -4.86 14.48 -2.42
N PHE A 117 -4.09 13.44 -2.72
CA PHE A 117 -3.10 12.87 -1.79
C PHE A 117 -2.01 13.86 -1.37
N ASN A 118 -1.36 13.63 -0.22
CA ASN A 118 -0.34 14.52 0.35
C ASN A 118 -0.85 15.96 0.53
N ASN A 119 -1.85 16.13 1.40
CA ASN A 119 -2.38 17.41 1.85
C ASN A 119 -2.73 17.29 3.36
N ASN A 120 -3.35 18.34 3.93
CA ASN A 120 -3.83 18.37 5.30
C ASN A 120 -5.37 18.35 5.38
N LEU A 121 -6.05 17.78 4.38
CA LEU A 121 -7.52 17.70 4.34
C LEU A 121 -8.03 16.78 5.46
N TYR A 122 -9.19 17.10 6.04
CA TYR A 122 -9.77 16.33 7.14
C TYR A 122 -11.30 16.22 7.00
N GLY A 123 -11.92 15.52 7.94
CA GLY A 123 -13.37 15.33 7.95
C GLY A 123 -13.81 14.06 7.24
N ASN A 124 -15.13 13.92 7.13
CA ASN A 124 -15.75 12.82 6.40
C ASN A 124 -15.77 13.12 4.90
N LEU A 125 -15.64 12.07 4.09
CA LEU A 125 -15.90 12.19 2.66
C LEU A 125 -17.41 12.32 2.38
N PRO A 126 -17.83 13.14 1.40
CA PRO A 126 -19.21 13.18 0.91
C PRO A 126 -19.66 11.79 0.51
N GLN A 127 -20.79 11.32 1.04
CA GLN A 127 -21.26 9.94 0.80
C GLN A 127 -21.64 9.70 -0.67
N ASP A 128 -21.99 10.76 -1.40
CA ASP A 128 -22.33 10.73 -2.82
C ASP A 128 -21.18 11.16 -3.75
N LEU A 129 -19.93 11.19 -3.25
CA LEU A 129 -18.76 11.59 -4.04
C LEU A 129 -18.62 10.81 -5.35
N ALA A 130 -19.02 9.54 -5.36
CA ALA A 130 -18.92 8.66 -6.52
C ALA A 130 -20.28 8.38 -7.18
N LYS A 131 -21.30 9.22 -6.94
CA LYS A 131 -22.67 8.99 -7.44
C LYS A 131 -22.77 8.88 -8.97
N GLY A 132 -21.83 9.52 -9.69
CA GLY A 132 -21.75 9.45 -11.16
C GLY A 132 -21.29 8.09 -11.69
N GLY A 133 -20.67 7.23 -10.88
CA GLY A 133 -20.23 5.89 -11.28
C GLY A 133 -19.09 5.84 -12.30
N LEU A 134 -18.44 6.98 -12.58
CA LEU A 134 -17.39 7.09 -13.59
C LEU A 134 -15.96 7.05 -13.02
N LEU A 135 -15.80 7.07 -11.69
CA LEU A 135 -14.48 7.03 -11.06
C LEU A 135 -13.69 5.79 -11.47
N GLN A 136 -12.47 6.04 -11.92
CA GLN A 136 -11.46 5.04 -12.29
C GLN A 136 -10.27 5.14 -11.35
N HIS A 137 -9.85 6.38 -11.03
CA HIS A 137 -8.71 6.66 -10.17
C HIS A 137 -9.16 7.53 -8.99
N LEU A 138 -8.88 7.06 -7.79
CA LEU A 138 -9.15 7.79 -6.56
C LEU A 138 -7.91 7.73 -5.66
N ALA A 139 -7.26 8.87 -5.45
CA ALA A 139 -6.08 8.98 -4.60
C ALA A 139 -6.26 10.08 -3.56
N LEU A 140 -6.55 9.69 -2.33
CA LEU A 140 -6.75 10.56 -1.17
C LEU A 140 -5.71 10.32 -0.06
N GLY A 141 -4.71 9.48 -0.33
CA GLY A 141 -3.77 9.02 0.68
C GLY A 141 -2.95 10.14 1.33
N ASN A 142 -2.43 9.89 2.54
CA ASN A 142 -1.64 10.85 3.32
C ASN A 142 -2.38 12.19 3.51
N ASN A 143 -3.50 12.11 4.21
CA ASN A 143 -4.34 13.22 4.67
C ASN A 143 -4.84 12.90 6.09
N ASN A 144 -5.77 13.70 6.61
CA ASN A 144 -6.39 13.53 7.92
C ASN A 144 -7.89 13.17 7.80
N PHE A 145 -8.33 12.56 6.70
CA PHE A 145 -9.72 12.15 6.53
C PHE A 145 -10.11 11.09 7.57
N HIS A 146 -11.36 11.12 8.02
CA HIS A 146 -11.89 10.19 9.00
C HIS A 146 -13.32 9.75 8.65
N GLY A 147 -13.90 8.90 9.48
CA GLY A 147 -15.25 8.38 9.27
C GLY A 147 -15.30 7.34 8.16
N LEU A 148 -16.49 7.16 7.56
CA LEU A 148 -16.75 6.09 6.61
C LEU A 148 -16.26 6.46 5.21
N ILE A 149 -15.73 5.46 4.51
CA ILE A 149 -15.52 5.52 3.06
C ILE A 149 -16.91 5.60 2.38
N PRO A 150 -17.08 6.43 1.33
CA PRO A 150 -18.38 6.62 0.67
C PRO A 150 -18.96 5.32 0.09
N VAL A 151 -20.20 5.01 0.45
CA VAL A 151 -20.93 3.84 -0.07
C VAL A 151 -21.20 3.94 -1.58
N SER A 152 -21.24 5.15 -2.13
CA SER A 152 -21.40 5.38 -3.57
C SER A 152 -20.25 4.83 -4.42
N LEU A 153 -19.10 4.50 -3.83
CA LEU A 153 -17.99 3.87 -4.56
C LEU A 153 -18.38 2.51 -5.15
N LYS A 154 -19.35 1.81 -4.55
CA LYS A 154 -19.95 0.59 -5.13
C LYS A 154 -20.48 0.80 -6.55
N ASN A 155 -20.95 2.00 -6.87
CA ASN A 155 -21.52 2.32 -8.18
C ASN A 155 -20.43 2.52 -9.25
N SER A 156 -19.17 2.71 -8.85
CA SER A 156 -18.05 2.95 -9.78
C SER A 156 -17.45 1.62 -10.26
N THR A 157 -18.13 0.98 -11.22
CA THR A 157 -17.75 -0.33 -11.77
C THR A 157 -16.46 -0.29 -12.59
N LYS A 158 -16.03 0.90 -13.01
CA LYS A 158 -14.79 1.16 -13.74
C LYS A 158 -13.59 1.48 -12.84
N LEU A 159 -13.73 1.40 -11.51
CA LEU A 159 -12.61 1.62 -10.60
C LEU A 159 -11.42 0.76 -10.99
N PHE A 160 -10.28 1.42 -11.17
CA PHE A 160 -9.03 0.84 -11.64
C PHE A 160 -7.94 0.93 -10.55
N ARG A 161 -7.83 2.10 -9.89
CA ARG A 161 -6.84 2.33 -8.84
C ARG A 161 -7.43 3.15 -7.70
N VAL A 162 -7.33 2.61 -6.49
CA VAL A 162 -7.79 3.27 -5.26
C VAL A 162 -6.63 3.38 -4.26
N ARG A 163 -6.40 4.58 -3.74
CA ARG A 163 -5.39 4.90 -2.73
C ARG A 163 -6.02 5.76 -1.64
N LEU A 164 -6.36 5.13 -0.52
CA LEU A 164 -6.90 5.78 0.68
C LEU A 164 -5.93 5.64 1.87
N ASP A 165 -4.68 5.23 1.59
CA ASP A 165 -3.66 4.93 2.57
C ASP A 165 -3.32 6.13 3.47
N ARG A 166 -2.90 5.89 4.72
CA ARG A 166 -2.45 6.93 5.66
C ARG A 166 -3.51 8.02 5.89
N ASN A 167 -4.64 7.60 6.42
CA ASN A 167 -5.75 8.45 6.85
C ASN A 167 -6.29 7.90 8.20
N GLN A 168 -7.50 8.29 8.59
CA GLN A 168 -8.17 7.83 9.81
C GLN A 168 -9.54 7.21 9.49
N PHE A 169 -9.73 6.64 8.30
CA PHE A 169 -10.99 6.01 7.90
C PHE A 169 -11.36 4.86 8.83
N THR A 170 -12.66 4.71 9.09
CA THR A 170 -13.24 3.69 9.96
C THR A 170 -14.32 2.89 9.24
N GLY A 171 -14.85 1.87 9.92
CA GLY A 171 -15.97 1.09 9.45
C GLY A 171 -15.58 -0.05 8.53
N ASP A 172 -16.59 -0.60 7.85
CA ASP A 172 -16.50 -1.80 7.03
C ASP A 172 -16.39 -1.47 5.56
N VAL A 173 -15.25 -1.84 4.98
CA VAL A 173 -14.92 -1.59 3.58
C VAL A 173 -15.84 -2.35 2.63
N SER A 174 -16.43 -3.48 3.05
CA SER A 174 -17.41 -4.22 2.23
C SER A 174 -18.72 -3.45 2.05
N GLN A 175 -18.97 -2.42 2.87
CA GLN A 175 -20.08 -1.50 2.68
C GLN A 175 -19.81 -0.47 1.58
N SER A 176 -18.54 -0.21 1.28
CA SER A 176 -18.10 0.83 0.34
C SER A 176 -17.62 0.28 -1.00
N PHE A 177 -17.11 -0.95 -0.99
CA PHE A 177 -16.64 -1.65 -2.18
C PHE A 177 -17.51 -2.87 -2.46
N GLY A 178 -17.67 -3.19 -3.74
CA GLY A 178 -18.29 -4.42 -4.22
C GLY A 178 -17.29 -5.22 -5.05
N VAL A 179 -17.79 -5.96 -6.04
CA VAL A 179 -16.95 -6.59 -7.04
C VAL A 179 -16.60 -5.56 -8.11
N HIS A 180 -15.32 -5.20 -8.20
CA HIS A 180 -14.82 -4.25 -9.19
C HIS A 180 -13.94 -4.98 -10.22
N PRO A 181 -14.50 -5.41 -11.37
CA PRO A 181 -13.79 -6.27 -12.33
C PRO A 181 -12.60 -5.59 -13.03
N HIS A 182 -12.49 -4.27 -12.94
CA HIS A 182 -11.41 -3.48 -13.55
C HIS A 182 -10.36 -3.05 -12.52
N LEU A 183 -10.56 -3.33 -11.24
CA LEU A 183 -9.68 -2.90 -10.17
C LEU A 183 -8.36 -3.65 -10.24
N VAL A 184 -7.27 -2.92 -10.38
CA VAL A 184 -5.90 -3.45 -10.49
C VAL A 184 -5.12 -3.21 -9.20
N TYR A 185 -5.33 -2.07 -8.55
CA TYR A 185 -4.58 -1.67 -7.38
C TYR A 185 -5.49 -1.07 -6.32
N ILE A 186 -5.39 -1.56 -5.10
CA ILE A 186 -6.03 -0.95 -3.94
C ILE A 186 -5.07 -0.87 -2.75
N ASP A 187 -5.01 0.29 -2.14
CA ASP A 187 -4.25 0.55 -0.91
C ASP A 187 -5.11 1.30 0.10
N LEU A 188 -5.44 0.61 1.18
CA LEU A 188 -6.25 1.07 2.30
C LEU A 188 -5.42 1.11 3.60
N SER A 189 -4.09 0.99 3.48
CA SER A 189 -3.20 0.76 4.61
C SER A 189 -3.12 1.98 5.53
N PHE A 190 -2.76 1.76 6.80
CA PHE A 190 -2.59 2.81 7.81
C PHE A 190 -3.85 3.67 7.98
N ASN A 191 -4.95 3.01 8.33
CA ASN A 191 -6.24 3.62 8.68
C ASN A 191 -6.73 3.05 10.02
N ARG A 192 -8.01 3.25 10.34
CA ARG A 192 -8.67 2.69 11.53
C ARG A 192 -9.83 1.76 11.13
N LEU A 193 -9.72 1.12 9.97
CA LEU A 193 -10.75 0.22 9.43
C LEU A 193 -10.95 -0.95 10.38
N SER A 194 -12.19 -1.27 10.69
CA SER A 194 -12.56 -2.26 11.71
C SER A 194 -13.70 -3.12 11.19
N CYS A 195 -13.34 -4.16 10.44
CA CYS A 195 -14.29 -5.05 9.78
C CYS A 195 -13.73 -6.45 9.66
N THR A 196 -14.54 -7.37 9.14
CA THR A 196 -14.07 -8.64 8.59
C THR A 196 -13.83 -8.48 7.10
N LEU A 197 -12.82 -9.17 6.56
CA LEU A 197 -12.52 -9.10 5.14
C LEU A 197 -13.54 -9.94 4.36
N SER A 198 -14.22 -9.34 3.37
CA SER A 198 -15.25 -10.04 2.58
C SER A 198 -14.63 -11.05 1.59
N PRO A 199 -15.21 -12.26 1.43
CA PRO A 199 -14.81 -13.19 0.37
C PRO A 199 -14.91 -12.63 -1.05
N SER A 200 -15.80 -11.66 -1.30
CA SER A 200 -15.99 -11.06 -2.64
C SER A 200 -14.78 -10.32 -3.19
N TRP A 201 -13.77 -10.04 -2.37
CA TRP A 201 -12.47 -9.58 -2.88
C TRP A 201 -11.84 -10.59 -3.84
N GLY A 202 -12.11 -11.89 -3.67
CA GLY A 202 -11.69 -12.96 -4.59
C GLY A 202 -12.27 -12.83 -6.01
N GLU A 203 -13.36 -12.07 -6.18
CA GLU A 203 -14.04 -11.88 -7.46
C GLU A 203 -13.48 -10.68 -8.26
N CYS A 204 -12.56 -9.90 -7.68
CA CYS A 204 -11.90 -8.78 -8.36
C CYS A 204 -10.75 -9.27 -9.25
N LEU A 205 -11.07 -10.04 -10.30
CA LEU A 205 -10.12 -10.86 -11.08
C LEU A 205 -8.92 -10.13 -11.73
N ASN A 206 -8.95 -8.80 -11.80
CA ASN A 206 -7.84 -7.99 -12.31
C ASN A 206 -6.90 -7.45 -11.23
N LEU A 207 -7.19 -7.72 -9.95
CA LEU A 207 -6.44 -7.18 -8.83
C LEU A 207 -5.03 -7.77 -8.79
N THR A 208 -4.02 -6.91 -8.88
CA THR A 208 -2.61 -7.29 -8.82
C THR A 208 -1.96 -6.90 -7.50
N SER A 209 -2.47 -5.86 -6.83
CA SER A 209 -1.95 -5.40 -5.54
C SER A 209 -3.09 -5.10 -4.59
N PHE A 210 -3.12 -5.82 -3.48
CA PHE A 210 -4.07 -5.63 -2.39
C PHE A 210 -3.31 -5.30 -1.11
N LYS A 211 -3.46 -4.06 -0.64
CA LYS A 211 -2.83 -3.58 0.59
C LYS A 211 -3.87 -3.03 1.56
N ILE A 212 -3.83 -3.52 2.79
CA ILE A 212 -4.73 -3.09 3.86
C ILE A 212 -4.05 -3.14 5.23
N SER A 213 -2.72 -3.04 5.24
CA SER A 213 -1.91 -3.18 6.45
C SER A 213 -2.13 -2.04 7.43
N GLY A 214 -1.82 -2.24 8.71
CA GLY A 214 -1.93 -1.19 9.72
C GLY A 214 -3.37 -0.71 9.93
N ASN A 215 -4.30 -1.65 10.13
CA ASN A 215 -5.71 -1.39 10.42
C ASN A 215 -6.16 -2.19 11.66
N LYS A 216 -7.47 -2.26 11.91
CA LYS A 216 -8.06 -3.06 13.00
C LYS A 216 -8.93 -4.21 12.46
N ILE A 217 -8.59 -4.74 11.29
CA ILE A 217 -9.38 -5.78 10.63
C ILE A 217 -9.26 -7.08 11.41
N SER A 218 -10.38 -7.74 11.61
CA SER A 218 -10.49 -8.95 12.42
C SER A 218 -11.13 -10.09 11.64
N GLY A 219 -11.27 -11.25 12.29
CA GLY A 219 -11.78 -12.46 11.66
C GLY A 219 -10.71 -13.22 10.90
N GLN A 220 -11.14 -14.21 10.12
CA GLN A 220 -10.23 -15.06 9.35
C GLN A 220 -9.88 -14.44 8.01
N ILE A 221 -8.73 -14.81 7.48
CA ILE A 221 -8.35 -14.48 6.10
C ILE A 221 -9.26 -15.29 5.15
N PRO A 222 -10.00 -14.64 4.23
CA PRO A 222 -10.84 -15.35 3.26
C PRO A 222 -9.98 -16.17 2.31
N ARG A 223 -10.27 -17.47 2.21
CA ARG A 223 -9.58 -18.36 1.27
C ARG A 223 -9.84 -17.96 -0.19
N GLU A 224 -10.95 -17.29 -0.46
CA GLU A 224 -11.39 -16.87 -1.79
C GLU A 224 -10.42 -15.88 -2.44
N ILE A 225 -9.51 -15.25 -1.67
CA ILE A 225 -8.38 -14.47 -2.23
C ILE A 225 -7.56 -15.31 -3.22
N VAL A 226 -7.52 -16.65 -3.07
CA VAL A 226 -6.90 -17.57 -4.03
C VAL A 226 -7.45 -17.46 -5.45
N GLN A 227 -8.68 -16.96 -5.60
CA GLN A 227 -9.34 -16.81 -6.90
C GLN A 227 -8.77 -15.65 -7.72
N LEU A 228 -7.94 -14.78 -7.12
CA LEU A 228 -7.30 -13.66 -7.80
C LEU A 228 -6.14 -14.15 -8.69
N PRO A 229 -6.35 -14.27 -10.01
CA PRO A 229 -5.41 -14.99 -10.88
C PRO A 229 -4.15 -14.18 -11.19
N LYS A 230 -4.15 -12.87 -10.88
CA LYS A 230 -3.07 -11.92 -11.17
C LYS A 230 -2.48 -11.29 -9.91
N LEU A 231 -2.82 -11.79 -8.72
CA LEU A 231 -2.38 -11.18 -7.47
C LEU A 231 -0.86 -11.35 -7.33
N HIS A 232 -0.17 -10.22 -7.32
CA HIS A 232 1.28 -10.16 -7.22
C HIS A 232 1.74 -9.77 -5.81
N PHE A 233 0.98 -8.89 -5.16
CA PHE A 233 1.33 -8.32 -3.87
C PHE A 233 0.11 -8.38 -2.94
N LEU A 234 0.26 -9.05 -1.80
CA LEU A 234 -0.70 -9.07 -0.72
C LEU A 234 -0.05 -8.60 0.58
N ASP A 235 -0.53 -7.49 1.13
CA ASP A 235 -0.13 -7.00 2.45
C ASP A 235 -1.35 -6.78 3.34
N ILE A 236 -1.51 -7.70 4.28
CA ILE A 236 -2.54 -7.68 5.33
C ILE A 236 -1.92 -7.53 6.73
N SER A 237 -0.63 -7.17 6.79
CA SER A 237 0.13 -7.09 8.04
C SER A 237 -0.42 -6.05 9.02
N SER A 238 -0.02 -6.14 10.30
CA SER A 238 -0.42 -5.18 11.33
C SER A 238 -1.93 -4.99 11.43
N ASN A 239 -2.64 -6.09 11.65
CA ASN A 239 -4.09 -6.16 11.83
C ASN A 239 -4.42 -7.12 12.99
N ASN A 240 -5.71 -7.45 13.16
CA ASN A 240 -6.18 -8.40 14.17
C ASN A 240 -6.69 -9.71 13.54
N PHE A 241 -6.11 -10.15 12.42
CA PHE A 241 -6.52 -11.41 11.78
C PHE A 241 -6.25 -12.60 12.70
N VAL A 242 -7.19 -13.54 12.76
CA VAL A 242 -7.16 -14.74 13.59
C VAL A 242 -7.36 -16.01 12.76
N GLY A 243 -7.12 -17.16 13.37
CA GLY A 243 -7.30 -18.46 12.72
C GLY A 243 -6.11 -18.86 11.86
N ASN A 244 -6.27 -19.95 11.11
CA ASN A 244 -5.18 -20.51 10.33
C ASN A 244 -4.97 -19.74 9.02
N ILE A 245 -3.73 -19.74 8.54
CA ILE A 245 -3.40 -19.32 7.18
C ILE A 245 -4.08 -20.29 6.19
N PRO A 246 -4.86 -19.81 5.20
CA PRO A 246 -5.50 -20.67 4.22
C PRO A 246 -4.45 -21.43 3.38
N ARG A 247 -4.47 -22.76 3.41
CA ARG A 247 -3.58 -23.59 2.59
C ARG A 247 -3.77 -23.36 1.09
N GLU A 248 -4.97 -22.95 0.70
CA GLU A 248 -5.34 -22.63 -0.67
C GLU A 248 -4.43 -21.53 -1.26
N PHE A 249 -3.85 -20.66 -0.43
CA PHE A 249 -2.93 -19.61 -0.87
C PHE A 249 -1.73 -20.17 -1.62
N GLY A 250 -1.34 -21.44 -1.42
CA GLY A 250 -0.32 -22.11 -2.24
C GLY A 250 -0.61 -22.18 -3.75
N LYS A 251 -1.83 -21.81 -4.18
CA LYS A 251 -2.22 -21.71 -5.60
C LYS A 251 -2.10 -20.30 -6.19
N LEU A 252 -1.64 -19.31 -5.42
CA LEU A 252 -1.43 -17.94 -5.91
C LEU A 252 -0.15 -17.87 -6.76
N SER A 253 -0.16 -18.49 -7.94
CA SER A 253 1.05 -18.73 -8.74
C SER A 253 1.81 -17.49 -9.21
N TYR A 254 1.20 -16.29 -9.12
CA TYR A 254 1.81 -15.02 -9.53
C TYR A 254 2.24 -14.12 -8.36
N ILE A 255 2.08 -14.57 -7.11
CA ILE A 255 2.46 -13.77 -5.95
C ILE A 255 3.98 -13.70 -5.81
N PHE A 256 4.53 -12.49 -5.73
CA PHE A 256 5.94 -12.26 -5.42
C PHE A 256 6.13 -11.76 -3.98
N GLN A 257 5.13 -11.10 -3.40
CA GLN A 257 5.21 -10.62 -2.03
C GLN A 257 3.95 -10.95 -1.25
N LEU A 258 4.15 -11.66 -0.14
CA LEU A 258 3.11 -12.07 0.79
C LEU A 258 3.51 -11.63 2.19
N ASN A 259 2.82 -10.60 2.70
CA ASN A 259 3.02 -10.09 4.04
C ASN A 259 1.75 -10.24 4.89
N MET A 260 1.87 -11.03 5.95
CA MET A 260 0.82 -11.31 6.92
C MET A 260 1.33 -11.09 8.37
N SER A 261 2.45 -10.40 8.53
CA SER A 261 3.09 -10.21 9.82
C SER A 261 2.27 -9.37 10.79
N ASN A 262 2.60 -9.44 12.08
CA ASN A 262 1.97 -8.67 13.14
C ASN A 262 0.44 -8.82 13.15
N ASN A 263 -0.01 -10.05 13.39
CA ASN A 263 -1.41 -10.45 13.49
C ASN A 263 -1.57 -11.47 14.65
N HIS A 264 -2.73 -12.11 14.74
CA HIS A 264 -2.99 -13.18 15.71
C HIS A 264 -3.21 -14.53 15.02
N LEU A 265 -2.56 -14.75 13.87
CA LEU A 265 -2.71 -15.98 13.09
C LEU A 265 -2.15 -17.18 13.86
N THR A 266 -2.84 -18.31 13.76
CA THR A 266 -2.51 -19.56 14.45
C THR A 266 -2.32 -20.69 13.43
N GLY A 267 -2.10 -21.92 13.90
CA GLY A 267 -1.87 -23.06 13.03
C GLY A 267 -0.42 -23.16 12.58
N THR A 268 -0.17 -23.86 11.48
CA THR A 268 1.19 -24.09 10.95
C THR A 268 1.44 -23.25 9.71
N VAL A 269 2.71 -23.09 9.32
CA VAL A 269 3.05 -22.62 7.98
C VAL A 269 2.56 -23.66 6.95
N PRO A 270 1.73 -23.31 5.96
CA PRO A 270 1.22 -24.29 5.01
C PRO A 270 2.31 -24.85 4.11
N GLN A 271 2.41 -26.18 4.00
CA GLN A 271 3.34 -26.85 3.07
C GLN A 271 3.02 -26.52 1.59
N GLU A 272 1.75 -26.20 1.31
CA GLU A 272 1.27 -25.79 0.00
C GLU A 272 1.94 -24.52 -0.51
N PHE A 273 2.60 -23.74 0.37
CA PHE A 273 3.38 -22.57 -0.05
C PHE A 273 4.56 -22.94 -0.95
N GLY A 274 5.00 -24.22 -0.96
CA GLY A 274 5.92 -24.72 -1.97
C GLY A 274 5.43 -24.58 -3.42
N GLY A 275 4.12 -24.35 -3.64
CA GLY A 275 3.56 -24.03 -4.95
C GLY A 275 3.79 -22.59 -5.43
N LEU A 276 4.28 -21.70 -4.55
CA LEU A 276 4.45 -20.28 -4.83
C LEU A 276 5.78 -19.99 -5.54
N SER A 277 5.92 -20.50 -6.77
CA SER A 277 7.17 -20.47 -7.53
C SER A 277 7.76 -19.09 -7.84
N LEU A 278 6.93 -18.03 -7.80
CA LEU A 278 7.35 -16.64 -8.03
C LEU A 278 7.54 -15.83 -6.74
N LEU A 279 7.35 -16.45 -5.56
CA LEU A 279 7.46 -15.77 -4.28
C LEU A 279 8.89 -15.30 -4.02
N GLU A 280 9.06 -14.01 -3.80
CA GLU A 280 10.33 -13.36 -3.48
C GLU A 280 10.42 -13.03 -1.99
N VAL A 281 9.33 -12.50 -1.42
CA VAL A 281 9.28 -12.06 -0.02
C VAL A 281 8.12 -12.73 0.71
N LEU A 282 8.46 -13.48 1.76
CA LEU A 282 7.50 -14.06 2.70
C LEU A 282 7.71 -13.51 4.11
N ASP A 283 6.74 -12.76 4.61
CA ASP A 283 6.75 -12.27 5.98
C ASP A 283 5.50 -12.73 6.74
N MET A 284 5.72 -13.58 7.74
CA MET A 284 4.71 -14.09 8.67
C MET A 284 5.15 -13.87 10.13
N SER A 285 6.08 -12.93 10.35
CA SER A 285 6.61 -12.62 11.68
C SER A 285 5.52 -12.08 12.63
N SER A 286 5.79 -12.12 13.94
CA SER A 286 4.90 -11.60 14.99
C SER A 286 3.46 -12.15 14.88
N ASN A 287 3.33 -13.48 14.99
CA ASN A 287 2.06 -14.20 14.99
C ASN A 287 2.09 -15.33 16.06
N ASN A 288 1.07 -16.18 16.08
CA ASN A 288 0.99 -17.35 16.97
C ASN A 288 1.15 -18.67 16.20
N LEU A 289 1.97 -18.69 15.14
CA LEU A 289 2.20 -19.89 14.33
C LEU A 289 3.01 -20.92 15.12
N ARG A 290 2.69 -22.20 14.94
CA ARG A 290 3.31 -23.35 15.61
C ARG A 290 3.77 -24.41 14.61
N GLY A 291 4.45 -25.44 15.11
CA GLY A 291 4.94 -26.54 14.29
C GLY A 291 6.23 -26.17 13.55
N GLU A 292 6.59 -26.98 12.57
CA GLU A 292 7.88 -26.88 11.87
C GLU A 292 7.81 -25.98 10.63
N ILE A 293 8.97 -25.53 10.14
CA ILE A 293 9.10 -24.92 8.82
C ILE A 293 8.94 -26.05 7.78
N PRO A 294 7.96 -25.98 6.86
CA PRO A 294 7.75 -27.05 5.89
C PRO A 294 8.90 -27.12 4.88
N ILE A 295 9.43 -28.32 4.66
CA ILE A 295 10.52 -28.57 3.70
C ILE A 295 10.16 -28.15 2.28
N GLN A 296 8.87 -28.15 1.93
CA GLN A 296 8.34 -27.78 0.62
C GLN A 296 8.64 -26.32 0.25
N LEU A 297 8.99 -25.46 1.22
CA LEU A 297 9.47 -24.11 0.92
C LEU A 297 10.72 -24.11 0.04
N GLU A 298 11.48 -25.21 -0.02
CA GLU A 298 12.61 -25.38 -0.95
C GLU A 298 12.23 -25.17 -2.43
N ASN A 299 10.95 -25.34 -2.77
CA ASN A 299 10.42 -25.12 -4.13
C ASN A 299 10.17 -23.64 -4.46
N CYS A 300 10.25 -22.74 -3.47
CA CYS A 300 10.12 -21.29 -3.68
C CYS A 300 11.43 -20.71 -4.21
N ILE A 301 11.86 -21.12 -5.40
CA ILE A 301 13.20 -20.85 -5.96
C ILE A 301 13.52 -19.35 -6.15
N LYS A 302 12.52 -18.47 -6.13
CA LYS A 302 12.68 -17.01 -6.20
C LYS A 302 12.79 -16.33 -4.83
N LEU A 303 12.58 -17.08 -3.74
CA LEU A 303 12.53 -16.54 -2.39
C LEU A 303 13.88 -15.94 -2.02
N ASN A 304 13.88 -14.64 -1.73
CA ASN A 304 15.06 -13.88 -1.34
C ASN A 304 15.01 -13.39 0.11
N SER A 305 13.82 -13.26 0.70
CA SER A 305 13.57 -12.82 2.07
C SER A 305 12.56 -13.73 2.75
N LEU A 306 12.95 -14.33 3.88
CA LEU A 306 12.11 -15.16 4.73
C LEU A 306 12.09 -14.64 6.16
N LYS A 307 10.92 -14.15 6.62
CA LYS A 307 10.73 -13.63 7.97
C LYS A 307 9.63 -14.40 8.69
N LEU A 308 10.02 -15.14 9.73
CA LEU A 308 9.15 -15.98 10.56
C LEU A 308 9.30 -15.67 12.05
N SER A 309 9.98 -14.58 12.39
CA SER A 309 10.32 -14.24 13.77
C SER A 309 9.11 -13.99 14.67
N GLY A 310 9.28 -14.17 15.98
CA GLY A 310 8.22 -13.87 16.95
C GLY A 310 6.99 -14.76 16.78
N ASN A 311 7.22 -16.07 16.71
CA ASN A 311 6.17 -17.09 16.61
C ASN A 311 6.41 -18.19 17.67
N GLN A 312 5.69 -19.31 17.58
CA GLN A 312 5.84 -20.51 18.40
C GLN A 312 6.33 -21.69 17.54
N LEU A 313 7.08 -21.42 16.46
CA LEU A 313 7.60 -22.46 15.57
C LEU A 313 8.65 -23.29 16.30
N SER A 314 8.64 -24.60 16.06
CA SER A 314 9.47 -25.59 16.76
C SER A 314 10.11 -26.57 15.78
N GLY A 315 10.80 -27.58 16.30
CA GLY A 315 11.53 -28.55 15.49
C GLY A 315 12.89 -28.02 15.07
N VAL A 316 13.51 -28.69 14.09
CA VAL A 316 14.81 -28.31 13.55
C VAL A 316 14.65 -27.32 12.39
N ILE A 317 15.63 -26.45 12.19
CA ILE A 317 15.69 -25.61 10.98
C ILE A 317 15.97 -26.54 9.78
N PRO A 318 15.14 -26.57 8.72
CA PRO A 318 15.36 -27.47 7.59
C PRO A 318 16.63 -27.08 6.82
N PHE A 319 17.50 -28.06 6.54
CA PHE A 319 18.71 -27.82 5.74
C PHE A 319 18.39 -27.40 4.29
N GLN A 320 17.19 -27.73 3.82
CA GLN A 320 16.68 -27.37 2.49
C GLN A 320 16.59 -25.86 2.27
N LEU A 321 16.50 -25.06 3.34
CA LEU A 321 16.58 -23.59 3.23
C LEU A 321 17.89 -23.13 2.59
N GLY A 322 18.98 -23.90 2.75
CA GLY A 322 20.26 -23.64 2.07
C GLY A 322 20.24 -23.89 0.56
N ASN A 323 19.18 -24.48 0.00
CA ASN A 323 19.02 -24.67 -1.45
C ASN A 323 18.27 -23.53 -2.13
N LEU A 324 17.78 -22.54 -1.37
CA LEU A 324 17.05 -21.39 -1.88
C LEU A 324 18.00 -20.28 -2.37
N ASN A 325 17.45 -19.24 -2.99
CA ASN A 325 18.21 -18.07 -3.45
C ASN A 325 18.06 -16.87 -2.50
N LEU A 326 18.11 -17.15 -1.19
CA LEU A 326 17.98 -16.18 -0.11
C LEU A 326 19.22 -15.27 -0.08
N HIS A 327 19.04 -14.00 -0.44
CA HIS A 327 20.13 -13.01 -0.51
C HIS A 327 19.82 -11.73 0.27
N ASP A 328 18.62 -11.55 0.80
CA ASP A 328 18.29 -10.39 1.63
C ASP A 328 18.37 -10.79 3.11
N VAL A 329 17.35 -11.49 3.60
CA VAL A 329 17.20 -11.77 5.03
C VAL A 329 16.60 -13.13 5.32
N ILE A 330 17.14 -13.78 6.33
CA ILE A 330 16.52 -14.88 7.06
C ILE A 330 16.37 -14.44 8.51
N ASP A 331 15.12 -14.21 8.93
CA ASP A 331 14.80 -13.90 10.33
C ASP A 331 13.89 -14.99 10.92
N LEU A 332 14.50 -15.87 11.71
CA LEU A 332 13.84 -16.94 12.45
C LEU A 332 13.87 -16.70 13.96
N SER A 333 14.19 -15.47 14.38
CA SER A 333 14.39 -15.13 15.79
C SER A 333 13.11 -15.27 16.62
N HIS A 334 13.24 -15.36 17.94
CA HIS A 334 12.09 -15.44 18.86
C HIS A 334 11.12 -16.58 18.50
N ASN A 335 11.63 -17.81 18.49
CA ASN A 335 10.88 -19.03 18.25
C ASN A 335 11.31 -20.13 19.24
N LEU A 336 10.94 -21.39 18.96
CA LEU A 336 11.26 -22.57 19.77
C LEU A 336 12.11 -23.58 18.96
N PHE A 337 12.91 -23.12 17.99
CA PHE A 337 13.75 -24.01 17.19
C PHE A 337 14.81 -24.69 18.04
N ILE A 338 15.01 -25.99 17.80
CA ILE A 338 15.95 -26.87 18.51
C ILE A 338 16.95 -27.48 17.53
N GLY A 339 17.94 -28.21 18.06
CA GLY A 339 18.95 -28.89 17.27
C GLY A 339 20.07 -27.95 16.82
N GLU A 340 20.92 -28.47 15.95
CA GLU A 340 22.07 -27.74 15.41
C GLU A 340 21.66 -26.84 14.25
N MET A 341 22.44 -25.77 14.03
CA MET A 341 22.29 -24.93 12.84
C MET A 341 22.70 -25.71 11.58
N PRO A 342 21.88 -25.75 10.51
CA PRO A 342 22.23 -26.48 9.30
C PRO A 342 23.43 -25.85 8.58
N GLN A 343 24.52 -26.61 8.44
CA GLN A 343 25.70 -26.17 7.69
C GLN A 343 25.39 -25.77 6.24
N GLN A 344 24.30 -26.31 5.65
CA GLN A 344 23.86 -26.03 4.29
C GLN A 344 23.46 -24.56 4.08
N LEU A 345 23.15 -23.81 5.14
CA LEU A 345 22.93 -22.36 5.04
C LEU A 345 24.17 -21.62 4.49
N SER A 346 25.37 -22.18 4.63
CA SER A 346 26.61 -21.63 4.03
C SER A 346 26.59 -21.51 2.50
N LYS A 347 25.67 -22.20 1.82
CA LYS A 347 25.46 -22.06 0.37
C LYS A 347 24.88 -20.70 -0.02
N LEU A 348 24.26 -19.99 0.93
CA LEU A 348 23.65 -18.68 0.73
C LEU A 348 24.71 -17.58 0.81
N MET A 349 25.65 -17.59 -0.14
CA MET A 349 26.84 -16.74 -0.12
C MET A 349 26.52 -15.23 -0.15
N GLU A 350 25.38 -14.85 -0.74
CA GLU A 350 24.93 -13.47 -0.90
C GLU A 350 23.96 -13.01 0.21
N LEU A 351 23.67 -13.84 1.21
CA LEU A 351 22.74 -13.49 2.30
C LEU A 351 23.28 -12.31 3.11
N ARG A 352 22.49 -11.24 3.27
CA ARG A 352 22.90 -10.04 4.02
C ARG A 352 22.60 -10.13 5.51
N GLU A 353 21.46 -10.68 5.89
CA GLU A 353 21.06 -10.76 7.29
C GLU A 353 20.62 -12.17 7.67
N LEU A 354 21.22 -12.71 8.74
CA LEU A 354 20.81 -13.97 9.36
C LEU A 354 20.55 -13.72 10.84
N ASN A 355 19.28 -13.81 11.24
CA ASN A 355 18.87 -13.70 12.63
C ASN A 355 18.22 -15.00 13.12
N LEU A 356 18.89 -15.68 14.04
CA LEU A 356 18.45 -16.91 14.69
C LEU A 356 18.33 -16.74 16.21
N SER A 357 18.36 -15.50 16.71
CA SER A 357 18.39 -15.23 18.14
C SER A 357 17.11 -15.65 18.86
N HIS A 358 17.18 -15.80 20.18
CA HIS A 358 16.04 -16.19 21.00
C HIS A 358 15.38 -17.50 20.54
N ASN A 359 16.17 -18.56 20.46
CA ASN A 359 15.73 -19.92 20.16
C ASN A 359 16.34 -20.91 21.18
N LYS A 360 16.28 -22.20 20.89
CA LYS A 360 16.86 -23.28 21.71
C LYS A 360 17.90 -24.07 20.91
N LEU A 361 18.63 -23.40 20.01
CA LEU A 361 19.65 -24.02 19.18
C LEU A 361 20.85 -24.44 20.04
N VAL A 362 21.45 -25.56 19.67
CA VAL A 362 22.58 -26.20 20.37
C VAL A 362 23.73 -26.46 19.38
N GLY A 363 24.88 -26.89 19.92
CA GLY A 363 26.05 -27.26 19.13
C GLY A 363 26.85 -26.05 18.63
N PRO A 364 27.87 -26.30 17.80
CA PRO A 364 28.74 -25.24 17.30
C PRO A 364 28.15 -24.42 16.18
N ILE A 365 28.66 -23.19 16.03
CA ILE A 365 28.46 -22.41 14.80
C ILE A 365 29.17 -23.15 13.65
N PRO A 366 28.47 -23.50 12.55
CA PRO A 366 29.10 -24.22 11.45
C PRO A 366 30.29 -23.43 10.89
N SER A 367 31.47 -24.04 10.86
CA SER A 367 32.68 -23.41 10.32
C SER A 367 32.52 -23.03 8.84
N SER A 368 31.63 -23.71 8.11
CA SER A 368 31.26 -23.37 6.74
C SER A 368 30.65 -21.97 6.60
N PHE A 369 30.12 -21.35 7.66
CA PHE A 369 29.58 -19.99 7.59
C PHE A 369 30.63 -18.93 7.22
N GLN A 370 31.93 -19.27 7.31
CA GLN A 370 33.00 -18.43 6.77
C GLN A 370 32.86 -18.13 5.26
N SER A 371 32.14 -18.95 4.50
CA SER A 371 31.90 -18.73 3.07
C SER A 371 30.74 -17.77 2.77
N MET A 372 29.99 -17.32 3.78
CA MET A 372 28.86 -16.41 3.61
C MET A 372 29.35 -14.96 3.47
N THR A 373 29.99 -14.63 2.35
CA THR A 373 30.68 -13.35 2.15
C THR A 373 29.76 -12.13 2.05
N GLY A 374 28.48 -12.32 1.77
CA GLY A 374 27.48 -11.24 1.70
C GLY A 374 26.94 -10.78 3.06
N LEU A 375 27.27 -11.50 4.14
CA LEU A 375 26.68 -11.25 5.46
C LEU A 375 27.10 -9.88 6.00
N MET A 376 26.10 -9.10 6.39
CA MET A 376 26.23 -7.77 7.01
C MET A 376 25.76 -7.77 8.46
N SER A 377 24.87 -8.69 8.82
CA SER A 377 24.33 -8.84 10.17
C SER A 377 24.13 -10.32 10.51
N LEU A 378 24.61 -10.74 11.68
CA LEU A 378 24.40 -12.07 12.24
C LEU A 378 24.03 -11.93 13.71
N ASP A 379 22.83 -12.39 14.06
CA ASP A 379 22.41 -12.45 15.45
C ASP A 379 22.07 -13.89 15.83
N LEU A 380 22.90 -14.46 16.71
CA LEU A 380 22.76 -15.80 17.28
C LEU A 380 22.49 -15.77 18.79
N SER A 381 22.27 -14.58 19.36
CA SER A 381 22.14 -14.38 20.80
C SER A 381 20.97 -15.16 21.40
N TYR A 382 20.99 -15.42 22.71
CA TYR A 382 19.93 -16.15 23.42
C TYR A 382 19.62 -17.54 22.82
N ASN A 383 20.68 -18.34 22.64
CA ASN A 383 20.65 -19.77 22.31
C ASN A 383 21.56 -20.55 23.28
N TYR A 384 21.70 -21.86 23.08
CA TYR A 384 22.58 -22.74 23.85
C TYR A 384 23.79 -23.22 23.01
N LEU A 385 24.36 -22.30 22.21
CA LEU A 385 25.48 -22.60 21.32
C LEU A 385 26.79 -22.79 22.11
N GLU A 386 27.66 -23.65 21.61
CA GLU A 386 28.96 -23.97 22.20
C GLU A 386 30.10 -23.96 21.15
N GLY A 387 31.34 -24.17 21.57
CA GLY A 387 32.49 -24.21 20.66
C GLY A 387 33.00 -22.83 20.21
N PRO A 388 34.00 -22.80 19.30
CA PRO A 388 34.62 -21.56 18.86
C PRO A 388 33.73 -20.81 17.86
N VAL A 389 33.87 -19.48 17.85
CA VAL A 389 33.36 -18.66 16.77
C VAL A 389 34.25 -18.87 15.53
N PRO A 390 33.69 -19.12 14.32
CA PRO A 390 34.49 -19.33 13.11
C PRO A 390 35.40 -18.13 12.80
N GLU A 391 36.64 -18.38 12.41
CA GLU A 391 37.58 -17.33 12.02
C GLU A 391 37.20 -16.76 10.64
N ASN A 392 36.62 -15.56 10.61
CA ASN A 392 36.34 -14.83 9.37
C ASN A 392 36.33 -13.31 9.63
N HIS A 393 36.49 -12.50 8.58
CA HIS A 393 36.43 -11.02 8.64
C HIS A 393 35.12 -10.44 9.21
N PHE A 394 34.08 -11.27 9.30
CA PHE A 394 32.77 -10.92 9.79
C PHE A 394 32.57 -11.20 11.30
N PHE A 395 33.31 -12.15 11.86
CA PHE A 395 33.12 -12.65 13.23
C PHE A 395 34.02 -11.97 14.27
#